data_AF-A0A7S0CY37-F1
#
_entry.id   AF-A0A7S0CY37-F1
#
_cell.length_a   1.000
_cell.length_b   1.000
_cell.length_c   1.000
_cell.angle_alpha   90.00
_cell.angle_beta   90.00
_cell.angle_gamma   90.00
#
_symmetry.space_group_name_H-M   'P 1'
#
loop_
_entity.id
_entity.type
_entity.pdbx_description
1 polymer ?
#
loop_
_entity_poly.entity_id
_entity_poly.type
_entity_poly.pdbx_seq_one_letter_code
_entity_poly.pdbx_strand_id
1 'polypeptide(L)'
;TERAKAETQLARAEIAQRRGDLARIKRERNTAMAERGDAVREAAEWKGKYELANAMLDEAVRRAEETWATMQDTKATMRVMLDEERDKRVQAEAAAAAFRTAAEIPGVTAVQLGLRSSLDDDVKARAGTEDSPTVNVLRLQQLEHQQEMQRSALDQYKRKLMYERQAQEASAAVAAADLVAIRRADAARAKAEQEKHKFYVAESAAAGAREEEPESAEKPASPKAVSPKAASPKAVS
;
A
#
# COMPACT_ATOMS: atom_id res chain seq x y z
N THR A 1 9.74 42.20 -60.34
CA THR A 1 8.81 42.86 -59.40
C THR A 1 7.49 42.11 -59.18
N GLU A 2 7.22 41.00 -59.88
CA GLU A 2 6.05 40.12 -59.61
C GLU A 2 6.37 38.93 -58.68
N ARG A 3 7.57 38.32 -58.80
CA ARG A 3 8.01 37.22 -57.89
C ARG A 3 8.01 37.62 -56.41
N ALA A 4 8.57 38.79 -56.09
CA ALA A 4 8.57 39.31 -54.72
C ALA A 4 7.16 39.58 -54.16
N LYS A 5 6.17 39.89 -55.01
CA LYS A 5 4.77 40.05 -54.59
C LYS A 5 4.12 38.69 -54.30
N ALA A 6 4.41 37.68 -55.11
CA ALA A 6 3.93 36.31 -54.89
C ALA A 6 4.51 35.71 -53.60
N GLU A 7 5.82 35.86 -53.37
CA GLU A 7 6.49 35.38 -52.16
C GLU A 7 5.97 36.08 -50.89
N THR A 8 5.73 37.39 -50.94
CA THR A 8 5.15 38.12 -49.81
C THR A 8 3.68 37.75 -49.54
N GLN A 9 2.90 37.40 -50.56
CA GLN A 9 1.54 36.88 -50.37
C GLN A 9 1.55 35.48 -49.75
N LEU A 10 2.46 34.61 -50.18
CA LEU A 10 2.63 33.27 -49.62
C LEU A 10 3.09 33.34 -48.15
N ALA A 11 4.06 34.21 -47.84
CA ALA A 11 4.48 34.48 -46.47
C ALA A 11 3.34 35.03 -45.58
N ARG A 12 2.47 35.89 -46.12
CA ARG A 12 1.28 36.38 -45.39
C ARG A 12 0.27 35.27 -45.12
N ALA A 13 0.06 34.36 -46.07
CA ALA A 13 -0.81 33.20 -45.89
C ALA A 13 -0.26 32.25 -44.81
N GLU A 14 1.04 31.96 -44.83
CA GLU A 14 1.69 31.14 -43.81
C GLU A 14 1.63 31.79 -42.41
N ILE A 15 1.83 33.10 -42.31
CA ILE A 15 1.70 33.83 -41.04
C ILE A 15 0.27 33.75 -40.51
N ALA A 16 -0.74 33.88 -41.38
CA ALA A 16 -2.14 33.76 -41.00
C ALA A 16 -2.46 32.34 -40.50
N GLN A 17 -1.97 31.30 -41.19
CA GLN A 17 -2.12 29.91 -40.78
C GLN A 17 -1.46 29.65 -39.42
N ARG A 18 -0.19 30.05 -39.25
CA ARG A 18 0.54 29.90 -37.98
C ARG A 18 -0.16 30.62 -36.83
N ARG A 19 -0.75 31.80 -37.06
CA ARG A 19 -1.56 32.50 -36.05
C ARG A 19 -2.82 31.72 -35.68
N GLY A 20 -3.48 31.09 -36.66
CA GLY A 20 -4.62 30.21 -36.44
C GLY A 20 -4.26 29.00 -35.59
N ASP A 21 -3.17 28.31 -35.93
CA ASP A 21 -2.65 27.17 -35.15
C ASP A 21 -2.27 27.57 -33.73
N LEU A 22 -1.62 28.72 -33.54
CA LEU A 22 -1.24 29.23 -32.22
C LEU A 22 -2.48 29.55 -31.36
N ALA A 23 -3.55 30.08 -31.97
CA ALA A 23 -4.81 30.31 -31.29
C ALA A 23 -5.55 29.01 -30.93
N ARG A 24 -5.45 27.98 -31.78
CA ARG A 24 -5.98 26.63 -31.50
C ARG A 24 -5.24 25.99 -30.32
N ILE A 25 -3.91 25.93 -30.39
CA ILE A 25 -3.06 25.35 -29.34
C ILE A 25 -3.27 26.06 -28.00
N LYS A 26 -3.43 27.39 -28.00
CA LYS A 26 -3.75 28.14 -26.77
C LYS A 26 -5.08 27.72 -26.15
N ARG A 27 -6.11 27.48 -26.97
CA ARG A 27 -7.42 27.00 -26.50
C ARG A 27 -7.32 25.59 -25.94
N GLU A 28 -6.70 24.67 -26.68
CA GLU A 28 -6.47 23.28 -26.26
C GLU A 28 -5.67 23.21 -24.95
N ARG A 29 -4.63 24.05 -24.80
CA ARG A 29 -3.87 24.13 -23.55
C ARG A 29 -4.75 24.60 -22.39
N ASN A 30 -5.60 25.60 -22.61
CA ASN A 30 -6.47 26.12 -21.56
C ASN A 30 -7.52 25.08 -21.13
N THR A 31 -8.09 24.33 -22.07
CA THR A 31 -9.03 23.24 -21.73
C THR A 31 -8.34 22.12 -20.98
N ALA A 32 -7.17 21.67 -21.44
CA ALA A 32 -6.40 20.63 -20.76
C ALA A 32 -5.97 21.04 -19.33
N MET A 33 -5.65 22.32 -19.11
CA MET A 33 -5.33 22.83 -17.78
C MET A 33 -6.55 22.88 -16.86
N ALA A 34 -7.74 23.17 -17.40
CA ALA A 34 -8.99 23.12 -16.65
C ALA A 34 -9.34 21.68 -16.25
N GLU A 35 -9.31 20.74 -17.20
CA GLU A 35 -9.54 19.31 -16.96
C GLU A 35 -8.56 18.74 -15.93
N ARG A 36 -7.27 19.12 -16.01
CA ARG A 36 -6.27 18.76 -15.01
C ARG A 36 -6.62 19.32 -13.62
N GLY A 37 -7.11 20.57 -13.56
CA GLY A 37 -7.56 21.17 -12.31
C GLY A 37 -8.72 20.44 -11.67
N ASP A 38 -9.69 20.01 -12.48
CA ASP A 38 -10.84 19.23 -12.01
C ASP A 38 -10.43 17.82 -11.56
N ALA A 39 -9.55 17.15 -12.31
CA ALA A 39 -9.02 15.84 -11.92
C ALA A 39 -8.23 15.88 -10.59
N VAL A 40 -7.46 16.96 -10.36
CA VAL A 40 -6.75 17.15 -9.08
C VAL A 40 -7.74 17.37 -7.92
N ARG A 41 -8.82 18.13 -8.15
CA ARG A 41 -9.86 18.34 -7.14
C ARG A 41 -10.56 17.02 -6.80
N GLU A 42 -10.96 16.27 -7.81
CA GLU A 42 -11.61 14.97 -7.64
C GLU A 42 -10.70 13.98 -6.90
N ALA A 43 -9.40 13.95 -7.25
CA ALA A 43 -8.42 13.13 -6.54
C ALA A 43 -8.28 13.51 -5.05
N ALA A 44 -8.34 14.81 -4.72
CA ALA A 44 -8.31 15.28 -3.34
C ALA A 44 -9.59 14.88 -2.57
N GLU A 45 -10.75 14.96 -3.21
CA GLU A 45 -12.02 14.51 -2.62
C GLU A 45 -12.01 13.00 -2.35
N TRP A 46 -11.56 12.20 -3.31
CA TRP A 46 -11.41 10.75 -3.13
C TRP A 46 -10.43 10.43 -2.01
N LYS A 47 -9.28 11.11 -1.96
CA LYS A 47 -8.31 10.95 -0.87
C LYS A 47 -8.94 11.23 0.49
N GLY A 48 -9.69 12.32 0.64
CA GLY A 48 -10.40 12.64 1.89
C GLY A 48 -11.44 11.58 2.28
N LYS A 49 -12.18 11.04 1.30
CA LYS A 49 -13.13 9.93 1.55
C LYS A 49 -12.41 8.66 2.01
N TYR A 50 -11.27 8.31 1.40
CA TYR A 50 -10.46 7.17 1.82
C TYR A 50 -9.87 7.34 3.23
N GLU A 51 -9.38 8.54 3.56
CA GLU A 51 -8.86 8.84 4.90
C GLU A 51 -9.97 8.72 5.96
N LEU A 52 -11.17 9.22 5.68
CA LEU A 52 -12.33 9.07 6.57
C LEU A 52 -12.74 7.59 6.73
N ALA A 53 -12.80 6.84 5.63
CA ALA A 53 -13.13 5.42 5.67
C ALA A 53 -12.11 4.61 6.49
N ASN A 54 -10.82 4.90 6.36
CA ASN A 54 -9.77 4.28 7.17
C ASN A 54 -9.93 4.64 8.65
N ALA A 55 -10.19 5.90 8.99
CA ALA A 55 -10.42 6.30 10.38
C ALA A 55 -11.63 5.57 11.00
N MET A 56 -12.72 5.41 10.25
CA MET A 56 -13.88 4.65 10.71
C MET A 56 -13.56 3.16 10.93
N LEU A 57 -12.72 2.58 10.06
CA LEU A 57 -12.28 1.19 10.19
C LEU A 57 -11.39 1.01 11.43
N ASP A 58 -10.44 1.91 11.66
CA ASP A 58 -9.59 1.90 12.85
C ASP A 58 -10.42 2.01 14.14
N GLU A 59 -11.44 2.88 14.16
CA GLU A 59 -12.33 3.02 15.31
C GLU A 59 -13.18 1.76 15.55
N ALA A 60 -13.63 1.10 14.47
CA ALA A 60 -14.36 -0.17 14.56
C ALA A 60 -13.46 -1.30 15.11
N VAL A 61 -12.21 -1.38 14.66
CA VAL A 61 -11.21 -2.34 15.19
C VAL A 61 -10.97 -2.08 16.68
N ARG A 62 -10.74 -0.82 17.06
CA ARG A 62 -10.55 -0.42 18.46
C ARG A 62 -11.73 -0.85 19.35
N ARG A 63 -12.98 -0.63 18.91
CA ARG A 63 -14.17 -1.09 19.65
C ARG A 63 -14.25 -2.61 19.74
N ALA A 64 -13.85 -3.33 18.69
CA ALA A 64 -13.83 -4.79 18.71
C ALA A 64 -12.77 -5.33 19.68
N GLU A 65 -11.61 -4.68 19.78
CA GLU A 65 -10.56 -5.03 20.75
C GLU A 65 -11.01 -4.76 22.19
N GLU A 66 -11.69 -3.65 22.46
CA GLU A 66 -12.27 -3.34 23.78
C GLU A 66 -13.33 -4.38 24.21
N THR A 67 -14.23 -4.74 23.30
CA THR A 67 -15.25 -5.77 23.58
C THR A 67 -14.63 -7.17 23.77
N TRP A 68 -13.55 -7.48 23.05
CA TRP A 68 -12.78 -8.70 23.28
C TRP A 68 -12.11 -8.72 24.66
N ALA A 69 -11.44 -7.63 25.06
CA ALA A 69 -10.76 -7.54 26.35
C ALA A 69 -11.75 -7.71 27.51
N THR A 70 -12.87 -6.99 27.48
CA THR A 70 -13.94 -7.13 28.49
C THR A 70 -14.52 -8.54 28.54
N MET A 71 -14.67 -9.21 27.39
CA MET A 71 -15.10 -10.62 27.34
C MET A 71 -14.07 -11.57 27.97
N GLN A 72 -12.76 -11.35 27.74
CA GLN A 72 -11.70 -12.14 28.38
C GLN A 72 -11.71 -11.96 29.90
N ASP A 73 -11.83 -10.72 30.38
CA ASP A 73 -11.88 -10.43 31.82
C ASP A 73 -13.11 -11.08 32.47
N THR A 74 -14.25 -11.02 31.79
CA THR A 74 -15.49 -11.69 32.24
C THR A 74 -15.30 -13.21 32.32
N LYS A 75 -14.68 -13.81 31.29
CA LYS A 75 -14.39 -15.25 31.26
C LYS A 75 -13.42 -15.66 32.36
N ALA A 76 -12.37 -14.86 32.62
CA ALA A 76 -11.43 -15.10 33.70
C ALA A 76 -12.13 -15.06 35.06
N THR A 77 -13.00 -14.07 35.29
CA THR A 77 -13.77 -13.93 36.53
C THR A 77 -14.71 -15.12 36.74
N MET A 78 -15.43 -15.56 35.70
CA MET A 78 -16.30 -16.74 35.78
C MET A 78 -15.52 -18.03 36.08
N ARG A 79 -14.30 -18.18 35.57
CA ARG A 79 -13.45 -19.34 35.91
C ARG A 79 -13.09 -19.36 37.39
N VAL A 80 -12.67 -18.22 37.94
CA VAL A 80 -12.37 -18.11 39.38
C VAL A 80 -13.59 -18.49 40.22
N MET A 81 -14.78 -17.97 39.88
CA MET A 81 -16.01 -18.33 40.59
C MET A 81 -16.34 -19.84 40.51
N LEU A 82 -16.12 -20.48 39.36
CA LEU A 82 -16.35 -21.92 39.21
C LEU A 82 -15.32 -22.76 39.99
N ASP A 83 -14.07 -22.33 40.03
CA ASP A 83 -13.02 -22.98 40.83
C ASP A 83 -13.33 -22.85 42.33
N GLU A 84 -13.76 -21.67 42.80
CA GLU A 84 -14.20 -21.48 44.18
C GLU A 84 -15.41 -22.36 44.54
N GLU A 85 -16.40 -22.49 43.65
CA GLU A 85 -17.53 -23.38 43.87
C GLU A 85 -17.12 -24.86 43.87
N ARG A 86 -16.13 -25.24 43.06
CA ARG A 86 -15.55 -26.58 43.09
C ARG A 86 -14.85 -26.86 44.42
N ASP A 87 -14.06 -25.92 44.92
CA ASP A 87 -13.37 -26.06 46.20
C ASP A 87 -14.36 -26.17 47.37
N LYS A 88 -15.43 -25.37 47.36
CA LYS A 88 -16.53 -25.49 48.34
C LYS A 88 -17.20 -26.87 48.29
N ARG A 89 -17.42 -27.45 47.10
CA ARG A 89 -17.97 -28.81 46.96
C ARG A 89 -17.01 -29.86 47.51
N VAL A 90 -15.71 -29.75 47.24
CA VAL A 90 -14.70 -30.68 47.77
C VAL A 90 -14.67 -30.61 49.31
N GLN A 91 -14.70 -29.40 49.88
CA GLN A 91 -14.78 -29.22 51.34
C GLN A 91 -16.09 -29.79 51.91
N ALA A 92 -17.21 -29.62 51.22
CA ALA A 92 -18.50 -30.16 51.62
C ALA A 92 -18.53 -31.70 51.55
N GLU A 93 -17.98 -32.31 50.50
CA GLU A 93 -17.84 -33.76 50.38
C GLU A 93 -16.92 -34.33 51.46
N ALA A 94 -15.81 -33.65 51.77
CA ALA A 94 -14.92 -34.02 52.87
C ALA A 94 -15.64 -33.94 54.22
N ALA A 95 -16.43 -32.88 54.46
CA ALA A 95 -17.25 -32.76 55.66
C ALA A 95 -18.33 -33.85 55.73
N ALA A 96 -19.04 -34.13 54.64
CA ALA A 96 -20.02 -35.21 54.56
C ALA A 96 -19.39 -36.59 54.80
N ALA A 97 -18.17 -36.83 54.29
CA ALA A 97 -17.42 -38.03 54.60
C ALA A 97 -17.04 -38.11 56.09
N ALA A 98 -16.68 -37.00 56.73
CA ALA A 98 -16.45 -36.92 58.17
C ALA A 98 -17.74 -37.20 58.98
N PHE A 99 -18.91 -36.72 58.52
CA PHE A 99 -20.20 -37.06 59.13
C PHE A 99 -20.56 -38.54 58.96
N ARG A 100 -20.29 -39.15 57.79
CA ARG A 100 -20.52 -40.59 57.56
C ARG A 100 -19.65 -41.45 58.47
N THR A 101 -18.36 -41.13 58.56
CA THR A 101 -17.42 -41.85 59.45
C THR A 101 -17.74 -41.62 60.94
N ALA A 102 -18.17 -40.42 61.32
CA ALA A 102 -18.69 -40.14 62.66
C ALA A 102 -19.91 -40.99 63.04
N ALA A 103 -20.84 -41.19 62.10
CA ALA A 103 -22.06 -41.97 62.32
C ALA A 103 -21.80 -43.48 62.53
N GLU A 104 -20.62 -43.98 62.12
CA GLU A 104 -20.19 -45.35 62.38
C GLU A 104 -19.72 -45.56 63.83
N ILE A 105 -19.53 -44.49 64.61
CA ILE A 105 -19.13 -44.54 66.03
C ILE A 105 -20.38 -44.62 66.91
N PRO A 106 -20.65 -45.75 67.58
CA PRO A 106 -21.85 -45.89 68.42
C PRO A 106 -21.85 -44.89 69.58
N GLY A 107 -22.92 -44.10 69.69
CA GLY A 107 -23.15 -43.19 70.81
C GLY A 107 -22.58 -41.77 70.67
N VAL A 108 -21.91 -41.44 69.56
CA VAL A 108 -21.37 -40.09 69.30
C VAL A 108 -22.19 -39.40 68.21
N THR A 109 -22.66 -38.19 68.48
CA THR A 109 -23.37 -37.37 67.49
C THR A 109 -22.40 -36.47 66.72
N ALA A 110 -22.75 -36.24 65.47
CA ALA A 110 -22.11 -35.30 64.55
C ALA A 110 -21.74 -33.93 65.15
N VAL A 111 -22.62 -33.38 66.00
CA VAL A 111 -22.44 -32.09 66.70
C VAL A 111 -21.40 -32.20 67.82
N GLN A 112 -21.33 -33.34 68.52
CA GLN A 112 -20.32 -33.59 69.56
C GLN A 112 -18.89 -33.73 68.98
N LEU A 113 -18.77 -34.01 67.69
CA LEU A 113 -17.50 -34.02 66.95
C LEU A 113 -17.15 -32.66 66.32
N GLY A 114 -17.95 -31.62 66.59
CA GLY A 114 -17.71 -30.24 66.11
C GLY A 114 -17.99 -30.02 64.62
N LEU A 115 -18.70 -30.94 63.95
CA LEU A 115 -19.01 -30.83 62.53
C LEU A 115 -20.25 -29.92 62.31
N ARG A 116 -20.12 -28.86 61.51
CA ARG A 116 -21.19 -27.89 61.16
C ARG A 116 -21.99 -28.33 59.92
N SER A 117 -23.29 -28.00 59.86
CA SER A 117 -24.20 -28.42 58.78
C SER A 117 -23.73 -28.00 57.38
N SER A 118 -24.02 -28.86 56.40
CA SER A 118 -23.42 -28.88 55.07
C SER A 118 -23.99 -27.86 54.07
N LEU A 119 -23.16 -27.55 53.08
CA LEU A 119 -23.37 -26.66 51.93
C LEU A 119 -24.61 -26.98 51.05
N ASP A 120 -25.25 -28.14 51.21
CA ASP A 120 -26.47 -28.52 50.46
C ASP A 120 -27.62 -27.53 50.68
N ASP A 121 -27.69 -26.90 51.86
CA ASP A 121 -28.68 -25.87 52.15
C ASP A 121 -28.36 -24.55 51.42
N ASP A 122 -27.07 -24.19 51.27
CA ASP A 122 -26.63 -23.00 50.54
C ASP A 122 -26.78 -23.15 49.01
N VAL A 123 -26.51 -24.34 48.47
CA VAL A 123 -26.70 -24.65 47.04
C VAL A 123 -28.19 -24.68 46.69
N LYS A 124 -29.04 -25.22 47.56
CA LYS A 124 -30.50 -25.14 47.39
C LYS A 124 -31.01 -23.70 47.51
N ALA A 125 -30.42 -22.88 48.38
CA ALA A 125 -30.79 -21.48 48.52
C ALA A 125 -30.45 -20.63 47.27
N ARG A 126 -29.43 -21.03 46.49
CA ARG A 126 -29.02 -20.37 45.24
C ARG A 126 -29.60 -21.00 43.96
N ALA A 127 -30.30 -22.12 44.07
CA ALA A 127 -30.93 -22.78 42.93
C ALA A 127 -32.02 -21.87 42.32
N GLY A 128 -31.75 -21.31 41.14
CA GLY A 128 -32.69 -20.43 40.42
C GLY A 128 -32.31 -18.94 40.40
N THR A 129 -31.19 -18.53 41.01
CA THR A 129 -30.64 -17.18 40.87
C THR A 129 -29.63 -17.10 39.72
N GLU A 130 -29.29 -15.90 39.25
CA GLU A 130 -28.31 -15.69 38.15
C GLU A 130 -26.93 -16.28 38.45
N ASP A 131 -26.58 -16.45 39.74
CA ASP A 131 -25.31 -17.02 40.21
C ASP A 131 -25.33 -18.57 40.29
N SER A 132 -26.36 -19.21 39.77
CA SER A 132 -26.47 -20.67 39.76
C SER A 132 -25.35 -21.30 38.93
N PRO A 133 -24.68 -22.36 39.42
CA PRO A 133 -23.56 -22.99 38.72
C PRO A 133 -23.93 -23.57 37.35
N THR A 134 -25.17 -24.02 37.15
CA THR A 134 -25.67 -24.48 35.85
C THR A 134 -25.83 -23.34 34.84
N VAL A 135 -26.28 -22.17 35.30
CA VAL A 135 -26.40 -20.96 34.47
C VAL A 135 -25.01 -20.47 34.07
N ASN A 136 -24.05 -20.49 34.99
CA ASN A 136 -22.66 -20.10 34.73
C ASN A 136 -21.97 -21.02 33.71
N VAL A 137 -22.17 -22.33 33.77
CA VAL A 137 -21.61 -23.27 32.77
C VAL A 137 -22.18 -23.02 31.38
N LEU A 138 -23.50 -22.83 31.26
CA LEU A 138 -24.14 -22.52 29.98
C LEU A 138 -23.64 -21.19 29.40
N ARG A 139 -23.51 -20.17 30.26
CA ARG A 139 -22.98 -18.86 29.86
C ARG A 139 -21.53 -18.96 29.39
N LEU A 140 -20.71 -19.79 30.05
CA LEU A 140 -19.31 -19.99 29.67
C LEU A 140 -19.18 -20.72 28.33
N GLN A 141 -20.01 -21.75 28.08
CA GLN A 141 -20.08 -22.42 26.77
C GLN A 141 -20.50 -21.45 25.66
N GLN A 142 -21.47 -20.57 25.94
CA GLN A 142 -21.90 -19.56 24.97
C GLN A 142 -20.82 -18.52 24.68
N LEU A 143 -20.09 -18.08 25.70
CA LEU A 143 -18.93 -17.19 25.53
C LEU A 143 -17.80 -17.87 24.73
N GLU A 144 -17.55 -19.16 24.96
CA GLU A 144 -16.56 -19.93 24.19
C GLU A 144 -16.94 -20.05 22.72
N HIS A 145 -18.21 -20.33 22.43
CA HIS A 145 -18.71 -20.34 21.06
C HIS A 145 -18.59 -18.96 20.39
N GLN A 146 -18.92 -17.87 21.10
CA GLN A 146 -18.73 -16.51 20.59
C GLN A 146 -17.26 -16.19 20.32
N GLN A 147 -16.36 -16.64 21.20
CA GLN A 147 -14.91 -16.46 21.07
C GLN A 147 -14.37 -17.14 19.79
N GLU A 148 -14.85 -18.35 19.51
CA GLU A 148 -14.44 -19.13 18.34
C GLU A 148 -14.97 -18.52 17.04
N MET A 149 -16.21 -18.03 17.05
CA MET A 149 -16.79 -17.26 15.94
C MET A 149 -15.99 -15.98 15.65
N GLN A 150 -15.63 -15.21 16.69
CA GLN A 150 -14.81 -14.00 16.54
C GLN A 150 -13.40 -14.31 16.00
N ARG A 151 -12.76 -15.40 16.45
CA ARG A 151 -11.47 -15.85 15.91
C ARG A 151 -11.58 -16.19 14.42
N SER A 152 -12.60 -16.96 14.03
CA SER A 152 -12.78 -17.32 12.62
C SER A 152 -13.04 -16.09 11.74
N ALA A 153 -13.79 -15.09 12.24
CA ALA A 153 -14.01 -13.83 11.55
C ALA A 153 -12.71 -13.03 11.40
N LEU A 154 -11.90 -12.91 12.47
CA LEU A 154 -10.59 -12.25 12.41
C LEU A 154 -9.64 -12.92 11.40
N ASP A 155 -9.62 -14.25 11.36
CA ASP A 155 -8.80 -14.98 10.38
C ASP A 155 -9.26 -14.74 8.95
N GLN A 156 -10.57 -14.63 8.70
CA GLN A 156 -11.10 -14.24 7.39
C GLN A 156 -10.69 -12.81 7.01
N TYR A 157 -10.77 -11.85 7.94
CA TYR A 157 -10.32 -10.48 7.69
C TYR A 157 -8.82 -10.42 7.40
N LYS A 158 -7.99 -11.11 8.17
CA LYS A 158 -6.55 -11.20 7.92
C LYS A 158 -6.25 -11.76 6.52
N ARG A 159 -6.96 -12.81 6.09
CA ARG A 159 -6.80 -13.35 4.73
C ARG A 159 -7.17 -12.32 3.67
N LYS A 160 -8.30 -11.60 3.82
CA LYS A 160 -8.69 -10.52 2.88
C LYS A 160 -7.61 -9.43 2.80
N LEU A 161 -7.09 -9.00 3.94
CA LEU A 161 -6.07 -7.95 4.02
C LEU A 161 -4.74 -8.39 3.38
N MET A 162 -4.38 -9.66 3.51
CA MET A 162 -3.24 -10.24 2.79
C MET A 162 -3.46 -10.22 1.26
N TYR A 163 -4.64 -10.59 0.78
CA TYR A 163 -4.96 -10.52 -0.66
C TYR A 163 -4.98 -9.08 -1.18
N GLU A 164 -5.51 -8.14 -0.41
CA GLU A 164 -5.49 -6.72 -0.78
C GLU A 164 -4.07 -6.16 -0.85
N ARG A 165 -3.21 -6.49 0.13
CA ARG A 165 -1.79 -6.13 0.07
C ARG A 165 -1.10 -6.73 -1.14
N GLN A 166 -1.34 -8.02 -1.41
CA GLN A 166 -0.79 -8.69 -2.59
C GLN A 166 -1.28 -8.04 -3.89
N ALA A 167 -2.55 -7.63 -3.96
CA ALA A 167 -3.11 -6.92 -5.10
C ALA A 167 -2.50 -5.51 -5.25
N GLN A 168 -2.29 -4.79 -4.15
CA GLN A 168 -1.61 -3.49 -4.16
C GLN A 168 -0.15 -3.62 -4.60
N GLU A 169 0.57 -4.62 -4.10
CA GLU A 169 1.95 -4.91 -4.51
C GLU A 169 2.04 -5.28 -5.99
N ALA A 170 1.11 -6.11 -6.48
CA ALA A 170 1.03 -6.45 -7.91
C ALA A 170 0.74 -5.21 -8.77
N SER A 171 -0.22 -4.38 -8.35
CA SER A 171 -0.54 -3.11 -9.03
C SER A 171 0.65 -2.15 -9.04
N ALA A 172 1.34 -2.01 -7.91
CA ALA A 172 2.55 -1.20 -7.80
C ALA A 172 3.69 -1.74 -8.68
N ALA A 173 3.85 -3.06 -8.77
CA ALA A 173 4.83 -3.69 -9.65
C ALA A 173 4.54 -3.43 -11.14
N VAL A 174 3.27 -3.48 -11.55
CA VAL A 174 2.85 -3.12 -12.92
C VAL A 174 3.12 -1.64 -13.19
N ALA A 175 2.72 -0.73 -12.29
CA ALA A 175 2.99 0.70 -12.44
C ALA A 175 4.50 1.00 -12.52
N ALA A 176 5.33 0.30 -11.74
CA ALA A 176 6.78 0.41 -11.82
C ALA A 176 7.33 -0.10 -13.17
N ALA A 177 6.80 -1.22 -13.68
CA ALA A 177 7.16 -1.74 -14.99
C ALA A 177 6.80 -0.77 -16.13
N ASP A 178 5.63 -0.14 -16.06
CA ASP A 178 5.18 0.88 -17.02
C ASP A 178 6.11 2.09 -17.04
N LEU A 179 6.52 2.59 -15.86
CA LEU A 179 7.49 3.69 -15.77
C LEU A 179 8.85 3.32 -16.40
N VAL A 180 9.30 2.08 -16.21
CA VAL A 180 10.54 1.60 -16.85
C VAL A 180 10.37 1.50 -18.37
N ALA A 181 9.22 1.04 -18.85
CA ALA A 181 8.91 0.98 -20.27
C ALA A 181 8.89 2.37 -20.92
N ILE A 182 8.27 3.35 -20.27
CA ILE A 182 8.27 4.76 -20.71
C ILE A 182 9.70 5.29 -20.79
N ARG A 183 10.51 5.12 -19.73
CA ARG A 183 11.91 5.57 -19.73
C ARG A 183 12.74 4.92 -20.85
N ARG A 184 12.50 3.64 -21.15
CA ARG A 184 13.17 2.96 -22.27
C ARG A 184 12.72 3.51 -23.62
N ALA A 185 11.42 3.78 -23.79
CA ALA A 185 10.88 4.39 -24.99
C ALA A 185 11.46 5.81 -25.22
N ASP A 186 11.54 6.61 -24.16
CA ASP A 186 12.14 7.96 -24.23
C ASP A 186 13.64 7.91 -24.55
N ALA A 187 14.39 6.97 -23.95
CA ALA A 187 15.80 6.76 -24.29
C ALA A 187 15.98 6.30 -25.74
N ALA A 188 15.10 5.46 -26.27
CA ALA A 188 15.12 5.04 -27.68
C ALA A 188 14.79 6.22 -28.62
N ARG A 189 13.83 7.08 -28.27
CA ARG A 189 13.52 8.30 -29.02
C ARG A 189 14.70 9.27 -29.04
N ALA A 190 15.33 9.51 -27.89
CA ALA A 190 16.51 10.37 -27.81
C ALA A 190 17.68 9.84 -28.67
N LYS A 191 17.91 8.51 -28.68
CA LYS A 191 18.89 7.89 -29.57
C LYS A 191 18.54 8.07 -31.04
N ALA A 192 17.28 7.86 -31.42
CA ALA A 192 16.82 8.06 -32.79
C ALA A 192 16.96 9.52 -33.25
N GLU A 193 16.72 10.50 -32.36
CA GLU A 193 16.96 11.92 -32.66
C GLU A 193 18.44 12.24 -32.83
N GLN A 194 19.30 11.68 -31.98
CA GLN A 194 20.76 11.82 -32.13
C GLN A 194 21.26 11.19 -33.44
N GLU A 195 20.75 10.02 -33.82
CA GLU A 195 21.08 9.38 -35.09
C GLU A 195 20.58 10.18 -36.29
N LYS A 196 19.35 10.71 -36.24
CA LYS A 196 18.85 11.64 -37.26
C LYS A 196 19.72 12.89 -37.38
N HIS A 197 20.14 13.48 -36.25
CA HIS A 197 21.02 14.65 -36.26
C HIS A 197 22.40 14.32 -36.85
N LYS A 198 22.98 13.16 -36.52
CA LYS A 198 24.23 12.69 -37.13
C LYS A 198 24.08 12.51 -38.64
N PHE A 199 22.95 11.94 -39.09
CA PHE A 199 22.66 11.75 -40.51
C PHE A 199 22.51 13.09 -41.23
N TYR A 200 21.76 14.03 -40.67
CA TYR A 200 21.59 15.38 -41.24
C TYR A 200 22.91 16.15 -41.32
N VAL A 201 23.76 16.06 -40.30
CA VAL A 201 25.10 16.67 -40.33
C VAL A 201 25.98 16.02 -41.40
N ALA A 202 25.97 14.70 -41.52
CA ALA A 202 26.70 13.99 -42.56
C ALA A 202 26.19 14.33 -43.98
N GLU A 203 24.88 14.46 -44.16
CA GLU A 203 24.25 14.86 -45.42
C GLU A 203 24.59 16.32 -45.76
N SER A 204 24.57 17.24 -44.79
CA SER A 204 25.00 18.63 -45.00
C SER A 204 26.49 18.76 -45.32
N ALA A 205 27.35 17.91 -44.73
CA ALA A 205 28.77 17.88 -45.04
C ALA A 205 29.03 17.29 -46.43
N ALA A 206 28.28 16.27 -46.84
CA ALA A 206 28.34 15.70 -48.18
C ALA A 206 27.77 16.66 -49.25
N ALA A 207 26.71 17.42 -48.94
CA ALA A 207 26.16 18.44 -49.82
C ALA A 207 27.12 19.63 -49.97
N GLY A 208 27.74 20.09 -48.88
CA GLY A 208 28.79 21.13 -48.92
C GLY A 208 30.03 20.68 -49.72
N ALA A 209 30.43 19.41 -49.61
CA ALA A 209 31.51 18.85 -50.43
C ALA A 209 31.15 18.69 -51.91
N ARG A 210 29.85 18.70 -52.26
CA ARG A 210 29.36 18.63 -53.64
C ARG A 210 29.20 20.00 -54.29
N GLU A 211 29.11 21.07 -53.49
CA GLU A 211 29.21 22.46 -53.96
C GLU A 211 30.67 22.91 -54.16
N GLU A 212 31.65 22.18 -53.62
CA GLU A 212 33.09 22.38 -53.84
C GLU A 212 33.68 21.41 -54.88
N GLU A 213 32.98 21.08 -55.98
CA GLU A 213 33.68 20.61 -57.18
C GLU A 213 34.17 21.84 -57.97
N PRO A 214 35.49 22.13 -58.02
CA PRO A 214 35.98 23.25 -58.78
C PRO A 214 35.89 22.95 -60.28
N GLU A 215 35.06 23.72 -60.96
CA GLU A 215 35.06 23.86 -62.41
C GLU A 215 36.48 24.25 -62.86
N SER A 216 37.08 23.38 -63.68
CA SER A 216 38.45 23.48 -64.17
C SER A 216 38.64 24.62 -65.18
N ALA A 217 39.75 25.37 -65.05
CA ALA A 217 40.76 25.66 -66.08
C ALA A 217 41.38 27.07 -65.92
N GLU A 218 42.70 27.18 -65.68
CA GLU A 218 43.67 27.63 -66.70
C GLU A 218 45.14 27.60 -66.20
N LYS A 219 45.93 26.74 -66.85
CA LYS A 219 47.39 26.68 -67.13
C LYS A 219 48.51 26.96 -66.09
N PRO A 220 49.66 26.27 -66.23
CA PRO A 220 50.73 26.20 -65.24
C PRO A 220 51.89 27.17 -65.52
N ALA A 221 52.58 27.61 -64.46
CA ALA A 221 53.92 28.17 -64.55
C ALA A 221 54.89 27.39 -63.66
N SER A 222 56.00 26.98 -64.28
CA SER A 222 57.03 26.03 -63.86
C SER A 222 57.80 26.40 -62.57
N PRO A 223 58.52 25.43 -61.96
CA PRO A 223 58.95 25.49 -60.57
C PRO A 223 60.33 26.14 -60.42
N LYS A 224 60.55 26.87 -59.32
CA LYS A 224 61.89 27.23 -58.86
C LYS A 224 62.26 26.38 -57.66
N ALA A 225 63.10 25.39 -57.92
CA ALA A 225 63.85 24.65 -56.93
C ALA A 225 64.83 25.60 -56.21
N VAL A 226 64.80 25.61 -54.88
CA VAL A 226 65.95 25.92 -54.05
C VAL A 226 66.03 24.85 -52.96
N SER A 227 67.20 24.23 -52.90
CA SER A 227 67.56 23.00 -52.22
C SER A 227 67.36 22.99 -50.70
N PRO A 228 67.24 21.78 -50.09
CA PRO A 228 66.99 21.62 -48.67
C PRO A 228 68.30 21.75 -47.87
N LYS A 229 68.22 22.27 -46.64
CA LYS A 229 69.25 22.05 -45.62
C LYS A 229 68.61 21.33 -44.43
N ALA A 230 69.05 20.10 -44.25
CA ALA A 230 68.65 19.19 -43.19
C ALA A 230 69.35 19.49 -41.86
N ALA A 231 68.68 19.04 -40.78
CA ALA A 231 69.20 18.65 -39.46
C ALA A 231 69.77 19.78 -38.58
N SER A 232 69.50 19.89 -37.27
CA SER A 232 69.01 18.90 -36.30
C SER A 232 68.60 19.62 -34.99
N PRO A 233 67.99 18.91 -34.02
CA PRO A 233 67.22 19.47 -32.91
C PRO A 233 68.09 19.82 -31.69
N LYS A 234 67.56 20.66 -30.79
CA LYS A 234 67.98 20.62 -29.39
C LYS A 234 66.85 21.02 -28.45
N ALA A 235 66.55 20.10 -27.55
CA ALA A 235 65.72 20.25 -26.37
C ALA A 235 66.46 21.05 -25.28
N VAL A 236 65.73 21.29 -24.18
CA VAL A 236 66.16 21.76 -22.85
C VAL A 236 66.30 23.30 -22.79
N SER A 237 65.63 24.07 -21.91
CA SER A 237 64.96 23.80 -20.63
C SER A 237 63.85 24.81 -20.39
#